data_AF-A0A352Z7N2-F1
#
_entry.id   AF-A0A352Z7N2-F1
#
_cell.length_a   1.000
_cell.length_b   1.000
_cell.length_c   1.000
_cell.angle_alpha   90.00
_cell.angle_beta   90.00
_cell.angle_gamma   90.00
#
_symmetry.space_group_name_H-M   'P 1'
#
loop_
_entity.id
_entity.type
_entity.pdbx_description
1 polymer ?
#
loop_
_entity_poly.entity_id
_entity_poly.type
_entity_poly.pdbx_seq_one_letter_code
_entity_poly.pdbx_strand_id
1 'polypeptide(L)'
;MRALGFVNAPALFQRVVGRFQRNTVSISEYQKKRDLFYEALTSAGFECVKPMGAFYMFPKSPVPDEIEFVIALQKEERIMVVPGRGFGRRGYFRIAYCVPIEKIKDALNGFKRIAQKYIKKG
;
A
#
# COMPACT_ATOMS: atom_id res chain seq x y z
N MET A 1 35.28 3.21 -18.25
CA MET A 1 35.32 2.67 -16.86
C MET A 1 34.10 1.78 -16.66
N ARG A 2 34.24 0.46 -16.89
CA ARG A 2 33.23 -0.56 -16.54
C ARG A 2 33.39 -0.86 -15.05
N ALA A 3 32.74 -0.10 -14.19
CA ALA A 3 32.74 -0.38 -12.76
C ALA A 3 31.46 -1.14 -12.39
N LEU A 4 31.61 -2.46 -12.23
CA LEU A 4 30.66 -3.40 -11.62
C LEU A 4 29.41 -3.76 -12.45
N GLY A 5 29.62 -4.20 -13.69
CA GLY A 5 28.62 -4.97 -14.42
C GLY A 5 28.75 -6.46 -14.09
N PHE A 6 27.82 -7.02 -13.31
CA PHE A 6 27.65 -8.46 -13.26
C PHE A 6 27.40 -8.97 -14.68
N VAL A 7 28.27 -9.85 -15.20
CA VAL A 7 28.14 -10.40 -16.57
C VAL A 7 27.00 -11.43 -16.64
N ASN A 8 26.61 -12.00 -15.49
CA ASN A 8 25.55 -12.98 -15.35
C ASN A 8 24.79 -12.81 -14.01
N ALA A 9 23.60 -13.41 -13.91
CA ALA A 9 22.89 -13.50 -12.63
C ALA A 9 23.76 -14.24 -11.59
N PRO A 10 23.61 -13.98 -10.27
CA PRO A 10 24.43 -14.64 -9.27
C PRO A 10 24.33 -16.17 -9.35
N ALA A 11 25.48 -16.84 -9.56
CA ALA A 11 25.54 -18.27 -9.86
C ALA A 11 24.85 -19.16 -8.82
N LEU A 12 24.86 -18.74 -7.55
CA LEU A 12 24.14 -19.43 -6.48
C LEU A 12 22.62 -19.44 -6.73
N PHE A 13 22.01 -18.28 -6.99
CA PHE A 13 20.57 -18.19 -7.20
C PHE A 13 20.13 -18.85 -8.52
N GLN A 14 21.00 -18.88 -9.53
CA GLN A 14 20.74 -19.67 -10.75
C GLN A 14 20.56 -21.17 -10.45
N ARG A 15 21.36 -21.73 -9.53
CA ARG A 15 21.25 -23.14 -9.12
C ARG A 15 20.09 -23.37 -8.17
N VAL A 16 19.85 -22.45 -7.24
CA VAL A 16 18.74 -22.54 -6.27
C VAL A 16 17.39 -22.47 -6.98
N VAL A 17 17.19 -21.52 -7.89
CA VAL A 17 15.88 -21.33 -8.53
C VAL A 17 15.41 -22.58 -9.27
N GLY A 18 16.33 -23.35 -9.88
CA GLY A 18 16.02 -24.63 -10.52
C GLY A 18 15.35 -25.65 -9.60
N ARG A 19 15.61 -25.59 -8.28
CA ARG A 19 14.97 -26.46 -7.27
C ARG A 19 13.70 -25.88 -6.65
N PHE A 20 13.39 -24.60 -6.88
CA PHE A 20 12.31 -23.86 -6.21
C PHE A 20 11.22 -23.34 -7.17
N GLN A 21 11.06 -23.97 -8.35
CA GLN A 21 10.20 -23.49 -9.44
C GLN A 21 8.72 -23.31 -9.09
N ARG A 22 8.21 -24.00 -8.07
CA ARG A 22 6.79 -23.97 -7.65
C ARG A 22 6.59 -23.50 -6.21
N ASN A 23 7.62 -22.91 -5.62
CA ASN A 23 7.57 -22.42 -4.25
C ASN A 23 7.07 -20.99 -4.22
N THR A 24 6.07 -20.73 -3.38
CA THR A 24 5.49 -19.40 -3.18
C THR A 24 5.39 -19.09 -1.71
N VAL A 25 5.38 -17.79 -1.37
CA VAL A 25 4.97 -17.33 -0.05
C VAL A 25 3.47 -17.57 0.17
N SER A 26 3.00 -17.45 1.41
CA SER A 26 1.57 -17.54 1.72
C SER A 26 0.81 -16.33 1.18
N ILE A 27 0.22 -16.47 -0.01
CA ILE A 27 -0.62 -15.44 -0.64
C ILE A 27 -1.85 -15.13 0.23
N SER A 28 -2.36 -16.15 0.95
CA SER A 28 -3.53 -16.03 1.81
C SER A 28 -3.35 -15.00 2.93
N GLU A 29 -2.13 -14.80 3.43
CA GLU A 29 -1.85 -13.78 4.45
C GLU A 29 -1.96 -12.36 3.90
N TYR A 30 -1.47 -12.12 2.68
CA TYR A 30 -1.64 -10.84 2.01
C TYR A 30 -3.10 -10.57 1.66
N GLN A 31 -3.84 -11.61 1.27
CA GLN A 31 -5.27 -11.50 1.01
C GLN A 31 -6.06 -11.09 2.26
N LYS A 32 -5.80 -11.72 3.41
CA LYS A 32 -6.43 -11.34 4.69
C LYS A 32 -6.14 -9.88 5.06
N LYS A 33 -4.89 -9.44 4.89
CA LYS A 33 -4.48 -8.05 5.12
C LYS A 33 -5.20 -7.08 4.19
N ARG A 34 -5.28 -7.42 2.90
CA ARG A 34 -6.01 -6.65 1.88
C ARG A 34 -7.47 -6.49 2.26
N ASP A 35 -8.14 -7.60 2.56
CA ASP A 35 -9.58 -7.62 2.83
C ASP A 35 -9.91 -6.79 4.07
N LEU A 36 -9.15 -6.97 5.16
CA LEU A 36 -9.26 -6.15 6.37
C LEU A 36 -9.08 -4.65 6.10
N PHE A 37 -8.04 -4.27 5.35
CA PHE A 37 -7.74 -2.86 5.07
C PHE A 37 -8.81 -2.24 4.15
N TYR A 38 -9.24 -2.99 3.13
CA TYR A 38 -10.27 -2.58 2.18
C TYR A 38 -11.62 -2.34 2.85
N GLU A 39 -12.09 -3.30 3.65
CA GLU A 39 -13.35 -3.19 4.38
C GLU A 39 -13.33 -2.00 5.34
N ALA A 40 -12.22 -1.79 6.05
CA ALA A 40 -12.10 -0.68 6.99
C ALA A 40 -12.07 0.68 6.29
N LEU A 41 -11.35 0.83 5.17
CA LEU A 41 -11.30 2.08 4.41
C LEU A 41 -12.65 2.42 3.76
N THR A 42 -13.27 1.44 3.10
CA THR A 42 -14.57 1.64 2.44
C THR A 42 -15.67 1.95 3.45
N SER A 43 -15.69 1.25 4.60
CA SER A 43 -16.62 1.56 5.70
C SER A 43 -16.39 2.94 6.32
N ALA A 44 -15.16 3.46 6.25
CA ALA A 44 -14.85 4.83 6.67
C ALA A 44 -15.26 5.89 5.63
N GLY A 45 -15.63 5.49 4.41
CA GLY A 45 -16.11 6.36 3.34
C GLY A 45 -15.10 6.62 2.22
N PHE A 46 -13.93 5.98 2.22
CA PHE A 46 -12.96 6.13 1.14
C PHE A 46 -13.42 5.38 -0.13
N GLU A 47 -13.32 6.04 -1.28
CA GLU A 47 -13.48 5.40 -2.58
C GLU A 47 -12.18 4.64 -2.93
N CYS A 48 -12.25 3.32 -3.03
CA CYS A 48 -11.11 2.47 -3.38
C CYS A 48 -11.58 1.29 -4.22
N VAL A 49 -10.84 0.97 -5.29
CA VAL A 49 -11.03 -0.28 -6.04
C VAL A 49 -10.39 -1.42 -5.24
N LYS A 50 -11.09 -2.55 -5.08
CA LYS A 50 -10.53 -3.72 -4.40
C LYS A 50 -9.43 -4.35 -5.28
N PRO A 51 -8.16 -4.37 -4.85
CA PRO A 51 -7.09 -4.88 -5.70
C PRO A 51 -7.16 -6.40 -5.83
N MET A 52 -7.03 -6.93 -7.04
CA MET A 52 -7.06 -8.38 -7.29
C MET A 52 -5.69 -9.06 -7.06
N GLY A 53 -4.62 -8.29 -6.93
CA GLY A 53 -3.26 -8.80 -6.75
C GLY A 53 -2.27 -7.72 -6.27
N ALA A 54 -0.99 -8.07 -6.29
CA ALA A 54 0.08 -7.30 -5.64
C ALA A 54 -0.19 -7.08 -4.14
N PHE A 55 0.47 -6.09 -3.54
CA PHE A 55 0.32 -5.72 -2.12
C PHE A 55 0.13 -4.22 -1.92
N TYR A 56 -0.54 -3.57 -2.89
CA TYR A 56 -0.84 -2.14 -2.89
C TYR A 56 -2.34 -1.86 -3.02
N MET A 57 -2.78 -0.77 -2.40
CA MET A 57 -4.11 -0.19 -2.62
C MET A 57 -3.96 1.23 -3.12
N PHE A 58 -4.92 1.67 -3.94
CA PHE A 58 -4.99 3.04 -4.47
C PHE A 58 -6.36 3.66 -4.14
N PRO A 59 -6.58 4.13 -2.90
CA PRO A 59 -7.76 4.92 -2.59
C PRO A 59 -7.67 6.30 -3.24
N LYS A 60 -8.83 6.86 -3.56
CA LYS A 60 -8.98 8.25 -3.99
C LYS A 60 -8.78 9.17 -2.79
N SER A 61 -8.06 10.26 -3.01
CA SER A 61 -7.93 11.34 -2.03
C SER A 61 -9.29 11.99 -1.80
N PRO A 62 -9.68 12.29 -0.54
CA PRO A 62 -10.90 13.02 -0.26
C PRO A 62 -10.81 14.51 -0.60
N VAL A 63 -9.61 15.01 -0.91
CA VAL A 63 -9.37 16.40 -1.35
C VAL A 63 -8.67 16.45 -2.71
N PRO A 64 -8.81 17.55 -3.48
CA PRO A 64 -8.26 17.66 -4.83
C PRO A 64 -6.73 17.52 -4.91
N ASP A 65 -5.99 18.12 -3.98
CA ASP A 65 -4.55 17.95 -3.87
C ASP A 65 -4.21 16.78 -2.94
N GLU A 66 -3.90 15.62 -3.52
CA GLU A 66 -3.54 14.45 -2.73
C GLU A 66 -2.33 14.68 -1.81
N ILE A 67 -1.43 15.62 -2.13
CA ILE A 67 -0.25 15.90 -1.32
C ILE A 67 -0.67 16.45 0.05
N GLU A 68 -1.64 17.36 0.08
CA GLU A 68 -2.16 17.93 1.33
C GLU A 68 -2.72 16.83 2.24
N PHE A 69 -3.50 15.92 1.66
CA PHE A 69 -4.06 14.79 2.42
C PHE A 69 -3.00 13.82 2.92
N VAL A 70 -1.99 13.51 2.09
CA VAL A 70 -0.85 12.67 2.52
C VAL A 70 -0.08 13.32 3.66
N ILE A 71 0.15 14.64 3.62
CA ILE A 71 0.80 15.38 4.70
C ILE A 71 -0.05 15.37 5.97
N ALA A 72 -1.38 15.53 5.85
CA ALA A 72 -2.30 15.47 6.99
C ALA A 72 -2.28 14.08 7.66
N LEU A 73 -2.34 13.00 6.87
CA LEU A 73 -2.17 11.62 7.36
C LEU A 73 -0.87 11.45 8.15
N GLN A 74 0.24 12.00 7.64
CA GLN A 74 1.54 11.89 8.29
C GLN A 74 1.60 12.68 9.60
N LYS A 75 1.14 13.93 9.60
CA LYS A 75 1.28 14.84 10.74
C LYS A 75 0.28 14.53 11.86
N GLU A 76 -0.97 14.26 11.50
CA GLU A 76 -2.07 14.09 12.47
C GLU A 76 -2.18 12.65 12.96
N GLU A 77 -2.02 11.69 12.05
CA GLU A 77 -2.26 10.27 12.35
C GLU A 77 -0.98 9.43 12.38
N ARG A 78 0.18 10.02 12.07
CA ARG A 78 1.48 9.32 11.96
C ARG A 78 1.44 8.17 10.94
N ILE A 79 0.62 8.32 9.89
CA ILE A 79 0.47 7.35 8.81
C ILE A 79 1.22 7.84 7.58
N MET A 80 2.22 7.08 7.13
CA MET A 80 2.96 7.38 5.90
C MET A 80 2.38 6.62 4.71
N VAL A 81 1.94 7.36 3.70
CA VAL A 81 1.49 6.84 2.39
C VAL A 81 2.18 7.60 1.28
N VAL A 82 2.09 7.11 0.04
CA VAL A 82 2.78 7.74 -1.11
C VAL A 82 1.75 8.45 -2.01
N PRO A 83 1.97 9.71 -2.41
CA PRO A 83 1.10 10.38 -3.38
C PRO A 83 1.02 9.63 -4.71
N GLY A 84 -0.19 9.51 -5.26
CA GLY A 84 -0.46 8.79 -6.50
C GLY A 84 0.12 9.45 -7.76
N ARG A 85 0.38 10.76 -7.72
CA ARG A 85 0.99 11.49 -8.85
C ARG A 85 2.34 10.97 -9.29
N GLY A 86 3.14 10.41 -8.37
CA GLY A 86 4.41 9.76 -8.71
C GLY A 86 4.23 8.49 -9.57
N PHE A 87 3.00 7.97 -9.64
CA PHE A 87 2.58 6.84 -10.47
C PHE A 87 1.66 7.26 -11.62
N GLY A 88 1.60 8.56 -11.95
CA GLY A 88 0.73 9.09 -13.00
C GLY A 88 -0.76 9.15 -12.63
N ARG A 89 -1.13 9.00 -11.35
CA ARG A 89 -2.52 8.98 -10.89
C ARG A 89 -2.80 10.07 -9.84
N ARG A 90 -2.97 11.32 -10.30
CA ARG A 90 -3.31 12.48 -9.45
C ARG A 90 -4.68 12.30 -8.79
N GLY A 91 -4.86 12.85 -7.59
CA GLY A 91 -6.08 12.67 -6.79
C GLY A 91 -6.21 11.31 -6.09
N TYR A 92 -5.15 10.51 -6.06
CA TYR A 92 -5.09 9.21 -5.38
C TYR A 92 -3.82 9.12 -4.52
N PHE A 93 -3.78 8.16 -3.61
CA PHE A 93 -2.58 7.83 -2.84
C PHE A 93 -2.39 6.32 -2.78
N ARG A 94 -1.17 5.86 -2.58
CA ARG A 94 -0.79 4.44 -2.54
C ARG A 94 -0.50 4.02 -1.12
N ILE A 95 -1.17 2.95 -0.69
CA ILE A 95 -0.91 2.25 0.57
C ILE A 95 -0.23 0.92 0.24
N ALA A 96 0.90 0.63 0.88
CA ALA A 96 1.51 -0.70 0.86
C ALA A 96 1.08 -1.47 2.12
N TYR A 97 0.44 -2.62 1.95
CA TYR A 97 -0.02 -3.46 3.08
C TYR A 97 0.86 -4.70 3.31
N CYS A 98 2.04 -4.74 2.69
CA CYS A 98 3.09 -5.74 2.95
C CYS A 98 3.84 -5.48 4.27
N VAL A 99 3.09 -5.21 5.35
CA VAL A 99 3.59 -4.90 6.69
C VAL A 99 2.98 -5.88 7.71
N PRO A 100 3.46 -5.94 8.97
CA PRO A 100 2.81 -6.73 10.02
C PRO A 100 1.34 -6.33 10.18
N ILE A 101 0.46 -7.31 10.42
CA ILE A 101 -0.99 -7.08 10.50
C ILE A 101 -1.35 -6.17 11.68
N GLU A 102 -0.53 -6.12 12.72
CA GLU A 102 -0.72 -5.24 13.87
C GLU A 102 -0.57 -3.77 13.46
N LYS A 103 0.40 -3.45 12.59
CA LYS A 103 0.54 -2.09 12.03
C LYS A 103 -0.65 -1.69 11.16
N ILE A 104 -1.26 -2.65 10.48
CA ILE A 104 -2.51 -2.40 9.74
C ILE A 104 -3.60 -2.01 10.74
N LYS A 105 -3.86 -2.84 11.76
CA LYS A 105 -4.89 -2.59 12.78
C LYS A 105 -4.72 -1.22 13.46
N ASP A 106 -3.49 -0.86 13.82
CA ASP A 106 -3.17 0.44 14.42
C ASP A 106 -3.54 1.59 13.47
N ALA A 107 -3.16 1.47 12.19
CA ALA A 107 -3.42 2.50 11.18
C ALA A 107 -4.93 2.66 10.87
N LEU A 108 -5.74 1.59 10.98
CA LEU A 108 -7.18 1.66 10.70
C LEU A 108 -7.89 2.71 11.55
N ASN A 109 -7.49 2.88 12.81
CA ASN A 109 -8.08 3.88 13.70
C ASN A 109 -7.74 5.30 13.25
N GLY A 110 -6.52 5.54 12.76
CA GLY A 110 -6.14 6.84 12.21
C GLY A 110 -6.87 7.15 10.89
N PHE A 111 -7.01 6.16 10.00
CA PHE A 111 -7.83 6.32 8.80
C PHE A 111 -9.30 6.64 9.11
N LYS A 112 -9.88 6.02 10.15
CA LYS A 112 -11.24 6.34 10.59
C LYS A 112 -11.38 7.78 11.10
N ARG A 113 -10.46 8.25 11.93
CA ARG A 113 -10.47 9.63 12.46
C ARG A 113 -10.33 10.66 11.35
N ILE A 114 -9.36 10.48 10.45
CA ILE A 114 -9.14 11.45 9.38
C ILE A 114 -10.29 11.44 8.34
N ALA A 115 -10.94 10.29 8.12
CA ALA A 115 -12.13 10.20 7.29
C ALA A 115 -13.30 11.04 7.86
N GLN A 116 -13.49 11.06 9.18
CA GLN A 116 -14.50 11.93 9.79
C GLN A 116 -14.25 13.42 9.49
N LYS A 117 -12.98 13.83 9.44
CA LYS A 117 -12.56 15.21 9.17
C LYS A 117 -12.73 15.62 7.70
N TYR A 118 -12.44 14.73 6.75
CA TYR A 118 -12.36 15.08 5.32
C TYR A 118 -13.51 14.53 4.46
N ILE A 119 -14.22 13.50 4.92
CA ILE A 119 -15.27 12.82 4.14
C ILE A 119 -16.65 13.08 4.74
N LYS A 120 -16.78 13.02 6.07
CA LYS A 120 -18.07 13.20 6.76
C LYS A 120 -18.34 14.63 7.21
N LYS A 121 -17.49 15.59 6.84
CA LYS A 121 -17.73 17.02 7.04
C LYS A 121 -18.57 17.54 5.87
N GLY A 122 -19.85 17.20 5.93
CA GLY A 122 -20.92 17.63 5.01
C GLY A 122 -22.23 17.53 5.75
#